data_AF-A0AAU9T0N9-F1
#
_entry.id   AF-A0AAU9T0N9-F1
#
_cell.length_a   1.000
_cell.length_b   1.000
_cell.length_c   1.000
_cell.angle_alpha   90.00
_cell.angle_beta   90.00
_cell.angle_gamma   90.00
#
_symmetry.space_group_name_H-M   'P 1'
#
loop_
_entity.id
_entity.type
_entity.pdbx_description
1 polymer ?
#
loop_
_entity_poly.entity_id
_entity_poly.type
_entity_poly.pdbx_seq_one_letter_code
_entity_poly.pdbx_strand_id
1 'polypeptide(L)'
;MKSIQFVLLVSRQGKVRLTKWYSPYTQKERSKVIRELSGVILNRGPKLCNFVEWRGYKVVYKRYASLYFCMCIDQEDNELEVLEIIHHYVEILDRYFGSVCELDLIFNFHKAYYILDELLIAGELQESSKKTVARIISAQDQLVEAAKEEADMADDGAVGDRRHRCYDAGGRRKTEGPVVVDSINSLPDVILQQILTFVPAKLAITTSLLSKRWRHVWCDTPSLSFDTTPMKVAWINETLARYTAPKIMRFHLNTTSICDLQLHTIYILDLQLQTINIFERWIEFVMSRHVEDLSLELWVGLYVLPHFIYTSSSVKQLTVTYCYMAPSYVSWTSLKNLSLLSCTLSDESMAKILSGCPILESLTLYNCYELRILDLGKSLRLRTLAVERNNGFQGPTQIVAPYVHCLNLRDSHEPSCTLADVSSLTEANLNICYNSDNSLKVKVVKMLEELQHVEKLTLGGNFLQILSIAELLGGHFPVLKVRALTLETEMVQYVIPGLERVLQNSPDLMKLTVHTSHCNTIPGRYLDKYLDLEDLNPARRWRSKDGVRWNRSRSDIQFKHLASFVKLMVKNTNALEKLFLLLDDPYHRFKEMVPTLCHNNKVSIAFTN
;
A
#
# COMPACT_ATOMS: atom_id res chain seq x y z
N MET A 1 25.37 20.48 17.22
CA MET A 1 24.48 20.75 16.07
C MET A 1 23.11 20.97 16.68
N LYS A 2 22.50 22.12 16.45
CA LYS A 2 21.28 22.52 17.18
C LYS A 2 20.13 21.64 16.74
N SER A 3 19.39 21.02 17.65
CA SER A 3 18.36 20.06 17.23
C SER A 3 17.12 20.13 18.10
N ILE A 4 16.01 20.55 17.50
CA ILE A 4 14.69 20.35 18.07
C ILE A 4 14.40 18.85 18.04
N GLN A 5 14.37 18.23 19.20
CA GLN A 5 14.16 16.80 19.39
C GLN A 5 12.73 16.38 19.04
N PHE A 6 11.75 17.21 19.44
CA PHE A 6 10.33 17.03 19.15
C PHE A 6 9.53 18.32 19.37
N VAL A 7 8.36 18.38 18.72
CA VAL A 7 7.35 19.44 18.84
C VAL A 7 6.06 18.84 19.37
N LEU A 8 5.46 19.48 20.37
CA LEU A 8 4.19 19.08 20.97
C LEU A 8 3.23 20.26 21.00
N LEU A 9 1.97 19.97 20.67
CA LEU A 9 0.86 20.90 20.75
C LEU A 9 -0.21 20.32 21.66
N VAL A 10 -0.50 21.01 22.77
CA VAL A 10 -1.38 20.50 23.83
C VAL A 10 -2.41 21.55 24.20
N SER A 11 -3.67 21.14 24.33
CA SER A 11 -4.73 22.02 24.82
C SER A 11 -4.59 22.30 26.31
N ARG A 12 -5.29 23.33 26.78
CA ARG A 12 -5.41 23.63 28.22
C ARG A 12 -5.96 22.43 29.04
N GLN A 13 -6.69 21.50 28.42
CA GLN A 13 -7.18 20.29 29.10
C GLN A 13 -6.20 19.10 29.04
N GLY A 14 -4.99 19.28 28.50
CA GLY A 14 -4.02 18.20 28.34
C GLY A 14 -4.28 17.27 27.16
N LYS A 15 -5.16 17.66 26.23
CA LYS A 15 -5.38 16.91 24.99
C LYS A 15 -4.33 17.27 23.96
N VAL A 16 -3.68 16.27 23.39
CA VAL A 16 -2.69 16.45 22.33
C VAL A 16 -3.39 16.79 21.02
N ARG A 17 -2.88 17.81 20.31
CA ARG A 17 -3.36 18.27 19.01
C ARG A 17 -2.38 17.97 17.88
N LEU A 18 -1.08 18.03 18.17
CA LEU A 18 -0.02 17.73 17.20
C LEU A 18 1.22 17.22 17.94
N THR A 19 1.90 16.23 17.37
CA THR A 19 3.20 15.74 17.86
C THR A 19 4.11 15.42 16.68
N LYS A 20 5.27 16.07 16.59
CA LYS A 20 6.30 15.75 15.61
C LYS A 20 7.57 15.33 16.35
N TRP A 21 8.17 14.23 15.94
CA TRP A 21 9.38 13.67 16.57
C TRP A 21 10.49 13.65 15.52
N TYR A 22 11.58 14.37 15.78
CA TYR A 22 12.74 14.41 14.88
C TYR A 22 13.84 13.42 15.31
N SER A 23 13.80 12.99 16.58
CA SER A 23 14.64 11.93 17.12
C SER A 23 13.87 10.61 17.30
N PRO A 24 14.56 9.45 17.29
CA PRO A 24 13.93 8.15 17.43
C PRO A 24 13.41 7.94 18.87
N TYR A 25 12.09 7.75 19.01
CA TYR A 25 11.41 7.37 20.24
C TYR A 25 10.44 6.23 19.97
N THR A 26 10.40 5.22 20.85
CA THR A 26 9.37 4.16 20.81
C THR A 26 7.99 4.72 21.18
N GLN A 27 6.91 4.05 20.75
CA GLN A 27 5.55 4.52 21.05
C GLN A 27 5.28 4.62 22.57
N LYS A 28 5.83 3.69 23.36
CA LYS A 28 5.73 3.70 24.83
C LYS A 28 6.44 4.91 25.45
N GLU A 29 7.61 5.27 24.93
CA GLU A 29 8.35 6.45 25.37
C GLU A 29 7.63 7.74 25.00
N ARG A 30 7.12 7.86 23.76
CA ARG A 30 6.34 9.02 23.31
C ARG A 30 5.16 9.29 24.25
N SER A 31 4.37 8.26 24.58
CA SER A 31 3.25 8.40 25.53
C SER A 31 3.70 8.82 26.93
N LYS A 32 4.86 8.35 27.40
CA LYS A 32 5.45 8.75 28.69
C LYS A 32 5.89 10.22 28.67
N VAL A 33 6.60 10.64 27.63
CA VAL A 33 7.08 12.02 27.45
C VAL A 33 5.91 13.00 27.39
N ILE A 34 4.89 12.72 26.57
CA ILE A 34 3.69 13.57 26.45
C ILE A 34 3.02 13.76 27.81
N ARG A 35 2.84 12.67 28.57
CA ARG A 35 2.17 12.71 29.88
C ARG A 35 2.97 13.54 30.89
N GLU A 36 4.28 13.33 30.95
CA GLU A 36 5.17 14.06 31.85
C GLU A 36 5.22 15.56 31.51
N LEU A 37 5.45 15.91 30.25
CA LEU A 37 5.56 17.30 29.83
C LEU A 37 4.23 18.05 29.94
N SER A 38 3.11 17.41 29.61
CA SER A 38 1.79 18.02 29.81
C SER A 38 1.55 18.29 31.30
N GLY A 39 1.92 17.35 32.17
CA GLY A 39 1.82 17.52 33.62
C GLY A 39 2.72 18.64 34.16
N VAL A 40 3.94 18.79 33.62
CA VAL A 40 4.87 19.85 34.04
C VAL A 40 4.41 21.22 33.54
N ILE A 41 4.01 21.33 32.28
CA ILE A 41 3.71 22.62 31.62
C ILE A 41 2.35 23.17 32.08
N LEU A 42 1.31 22.34 32.14
CA LEU A 42 -0.06 22.80 32.46
C LEU A 42 -0.22 23.23 33.92
N ASN A 43 0.62 22.72 34.82
CA ASN A 43 0.60 23.09 36.24
C ASN A 43 1.43 24.35 36.54
N ARG A 44 2.10 24.95 35.55
CA ARG A 44 2.90 26.17 35.74
C ARG A 44 2.02 27.42 35.70
N GLY A 45 2.33 28.37 36.58
CA GLY A 45 1.68 29.68 36.60
C GLY A 45 1.94 30.50 35.33
N PRO A 46 1.00 31.38 34.92
CA PRO A 46 1.06 32.10 33.64
C PRO A 46 2.17 33.16 33.53
N LYS A 47 2.78 33.55 34.66
CA LYS A 47 3.88 34.54 34.72
C LYS A 47 5.26 33.89 34.79
N LEU A 48 5.34 32.56 34.79
CA LEU A 48 6.62 31.85 34.86
C LEU A 48 7.33 31.85 33.50
N CYS A 49 8.63 31.59 33.53
CA CYS A 49 9.46 31.51 32.34
C CYS A 49 8.93 30.43 31.36
N ASN A 50 9.04 30.74 30.07
CA ASN A 50 8.69 29.89 28.92
C ASN A 50 9.67 28.71 28.72
N PHE A 51 10.67 28.56 29.58
CA PHE A 51 11.68 27.51 29.48
C PHE A 51 11.61 26.59 30.70
N VAL A 52 11.77 25.29 30.48
CA VAL A 52 11.72 24.26 31.51
C VAL A 52 12.84 23.26 31.28
N GLU A 53 13.65 23.01 32.30
CA GLU A 53 14.59 21.89 32.26
C GLU A 53 13.86 20.57 32.50
N TRP A 54 14.06 19.61 31.62
CA TRP A 54 13.43 18.31 31.69
C TRP A 54 14.38 17.22 31.18
N ARG A 55 14.74 16.27 32.05
CA ARG A 55 15.59 15.10 31.75
C ARG A 55 16.92 15.43 31.05
N GLY A 56 17.56 16.52 31.44
CA GLY A 56 18.80 16.96 30.80
C GLY A 56 18.60 17.67 29.47
N TYR A 57 17.36 17.94 29.04
CA TYR A 57 17.01 18.80 27.91
C TYR A 57 16.36 20.10 28.37
N LYS A 58 16.18 21.04 27.45
CA LYS A 58 15.40 22.26 27.66
C LYS A 58 14.11 22.19 26.83
N VAL A 59 12.99 22.53 27.45
CA VAL A 59 11.69 22.60 26.79
C VAL A 59 11.25 24.05 26.74
N VAL A 60 11.16 24.57 25.53
CA VAL A 60 10.65 25.90 25.24
C VAL A 60 9.16 25.79 24.95
N TYR A 61 8.34 26.55 25.67
CA TYR A 61 6.90 26.53 25.48
C TYR A 61 6.29 27.92 25.49
N LYS A 62 5.25 28.13 24.69
CA LYS A 62 4.46 29.35 24.70
C LYS A 62 2.98 29.03 24.57
N ARG A 63 2.17 29.74 25.34
CA ARG A 63 0.71 29.65 25.28
C ARG A 63 0.15 30.69 24.32
N TYR A 64 -0.64 30.25 23.35
CA TYR A 64 -1.47 31.08 22.48
C TYR A 64 -2.94 30.65 22.67
N ALA A 65 -3.77 31.56 23.18
CA ALA A 65 -5.17 31.28 23.55
C ALA A 65 -5.32 30.03 24.46
N SER A 66 -5.92 28.95 23.94
CA SER A 66 -6.13 27.67 24.65
C SER A 66 -5.05 26.62 24.39
N LEU A 67 -4.07 26.91 23.52
CA LEU A 67 -3.05 25.96 23.07
C LEU A 67 -1.67 26.30 23.63
N TYR A 68 -0.94 25.25 23.99
CA TYR A 68 0.46 25.30 24.37
C TYR A 68 1.30 24.70 23.23
N PHE A 69 2.20 25.53 22.71
CA PHE A 69 3.20 25.16 21.71
C PHE A 69 4.50 24.87 22.44
N CYS A 70 5.02 23.66 22.30
CA CYS A 70 6.18 23.19 23.04
C CYS A 70 7.21 22.59 22.09
N MET A 71 8.48 22.97 22.21
CA MET A 71 9.60 22.41 21.46
C MET A 71 10.70 22.01 22.45
N CYS A 72 11.20 20.78 22.33
CA CYS A 72 12.30 20.29 23.16
C CYS A 72 13.62 20.40 22.41
N ILE A 73 14.64 20.95 23.05
CA ILE A 73 15.95 21.26 22.47
C ILE A 73 17.08 20.80 23.40
N ASP A 74 18.29 20.73 22.87
CA ASP A 74 19.48 20.39 23.63
C ASP A 74 19.91 21.53 24.59
N GLN A 75 20.74 21.21 25.59
CA GLN A 75 21.16 22.19 26.60
C GLN A 75 21.95 23.38 26.03
N GLU A 76 22.66 23.15 24.93
CA GLU A 76 23.52 24.13 24.28
C GLU A 76 22.73 25.06 23.33
N ASP A 77 21.46 24.74 23.07
CA ASP A 77 20.64 25.48 22.12
C ASP A 77 20.02 26.74 22.75
N ASN A 78 19.83 27.76 21.91
CA ASN A 78 19.30 29.05 22.32
C ASN A 78 17.77 28.98 22.44
N GLU A 79 17.26 29.16 23.66
CA GLU A 79 15.84 29.07 23.95
C GLU A 79 15.02 30.20 23.31
N LEU A 80 15.62 31.38 23.13
CA LEU A 80 14.96 32.55 22.52
C LEU A 80 14.78 32.35 21.02
N GLU A 81 15.76 31.75 20.34
CA GLU A 81 15.65 31.40 18.92
C GLU A 81 14.49 30.45 18.68
N VAL A 82 14.34 29.43 19.54
CA VAL A 82 13.26 28.45 19.44
C VAL A 82 11.90 29.06 19.81
N LEU A 83 11.89 30.02 20.73
CA LEU A 83 10.68 30.79 21.04
C LEU A 83 10.21 31.62 19.84
N GLU A 84 11.14 32.21 19.08
CA GLU A 84 10.84 32.90 17.82
C GLU A 84 10.37 31.94 16.73
N ILE A 85 10.93 30.73 16.65
CA ILE A 85 10.43 29.67 15.74
C ILE A 85 8.98 29.30 16.09
N ILE A 86 8.66 29.14 17.37
CA ILE A 86 7.28 28.90 17.82
C ILE A 86 6.36 30.05 17.40
N HIS A 87 6.80 31.30 17.58
CA HIS A 87 6.01 32.47 17.17
C HIS A 87 5.79 32.50 15.66
N HIS A 88 6.86 32.26 14.89
CA HIS A 88 6.84 32.23 13.44
C HIS A 88 5.87 31.17 12.90
N TYR A 89 5.85 29.97 13.51
CA TYR A 89 4.89 28.92 13.17
C TYR A 89 3.45 29.37 13.42
N VAL A 90 3.16 29.98 14.57
CA VAL A 90 1.82 30.48 14.92
C VAL A 90 1.37 31.59 13.97
N GLU A 91 2.25 32.50 13.57
CA GLU A 91 1.90 33.55 12.62
C GLU A 91 1.61 33.02 11.20
N ILE A 92 2.31 31.96 10.78
CA ILE A 92 2.02 31.31 9.50
C ILE A 92 0.66 30.60 9.57
N LEU A 93 0.38 29.88 10.67
CA LEU A 93 -0.92 29.27 10.91
C LEU A 93 -2.04 30.33 10.91
N ASP A 94 -1.84 31.44 11.61
CA ASP A 94 -2.82 32.54 11.71
C ASP A 94 -3.10 33.18 10.34
N ARG A 95 -2.04 33.40 9.56
CA ARG A 95 -2.16 33.92 8.20
C ARG A 95 -2.84 32.94 7.25
N TYR A 96 -2.61 31.65 7.44
CA TYR A 96 -3.19 30.59 6.61
C TYR A 96 -4.68 30.40 6.89
N PHE A 97 -5.07 30.29 8.16
CA PHE A 97 -6.47 30.06 8.55
C PHE A 97 -7.31 31.34 8.65
N GLY A 98 -6.67 32.53 8.67
CA GLY A 98 -7.39 33.80 8.75
C GLY A 98 -8.01 34.03 10.13
N SER A 99 -7.17 34.07 11.17
CA SER A 99 -7.51 34.01 12.62
C SER A 99 -7.61 32.58 13.13
N VAL A 100 -6.45 31.94 13.34
CA VAL A 100 -6.40 30.51 13.70
C VAL A 100 -6.95 30.24 15.10
N CYS A 101 -7.81 29.24 15.23
CA CYS A 101 -8.31 28.73 16.50
C CYS A 101 -7.96 27.24 16.73
N GLU A 102 -8.18 26.75 17.95
CA GLU A 102 -7.90 25.35 18.30
C GLU A 102 -8.73 24.36 17.45
N LEU A 103 -9.97 24.70 17.09
CA LEU A 103 -10.81 23.85 16.26
C LEU A 103 -10.24 23.70 14.85
N ASP A 104 -9.64 24.75 14.28
CA ASP A 104 -9.02 24.69 12.94
C ASP A 104 -7.89 23.67 12.92
N LEU A 105 -7.07 23.63 13.97
CA LEU A 105 -5.99 22.66 14.08
C LEU A 105 -6.49 21.23 14.38
N ILE A 106 -7.68 21.08 14.97
CA ILE A 106 -8.30 19.76 15.19
C ILE A 106 -8.87 19.20 13.88
N PHE A 107 -9.64 20.00 13.15
CA PHE A 107 -10.28 19.56 11.91
C PHE A 107 -9.28 19.49 10.74
N ASN A 108 -8.27 20.36 10.74
CA ASN A 108 -7.26 20.44 9.68
C ASN A 108 -5.85 20.09 10.19
N PHE A 109 -5.72 19.09 11.07
CA PHE A 109 -4.43 18.71 11.67
C PHE A 109 -3.35 18.40 10.62
N HIS A 110 -3.75 17.79 9.51
CA HIS A 110 -2.85 17.46 8.39
C HIS A 110 -2.22 18.71 7.76
N LYS A 111 -2.97 19.81 7.62
CA LYS A 111 -2.43 21.11 7.17
C LYS A 111 -1.44 21.68 8.17
N ALA A 112 -1.74 21.58 9.47
CA ALA A 112 -0.83 22.03 10.52
C ALA A 112 0.52 21.28 10.49
N TYR A 113 0.52 19.96 10.25
CA TYR A 113 1.75 19.18 10.04
C TYR A 113 2.49 19.61 8.77
N TYR A 114 1.77 19.83 7.68
CA TYR A 114 2.39 20.26 6.44
C TYR A 114 3.10 21.61 6.59
N ILE A 115 2.43 22.60 7.20
CA ILE A 115 3.01 23.91 7.49
C ILE A 115 4.25 23.77 8.38
N LEU A 116 4.20 22.87 9.37
CA LEU A 116 5.33 22.61 10.26
C LEU A 116 6.51 21.98 9.51
N ASP A 117 6.24 21.09 8.56
CA ASP A 117 7.27 20.40 7.76
C ASP A 117 7.93 21.33 6.72
N GLU A 118 7.22 22.34 6.22
CA GLU A 118 7.82 23.40 5.39
C GLU A 118 8.68 24.37 6.21
N LEU A 119 8.35 24.53 7.50
CA LEU A 119 9.09 25.38 8.42
C LEU A 119 10.34 24.68 8.98
N LEU A 120 10.19 23.42 9.41
CA LEU A 120 11.19 22.66 10.13
C LEU A 120 11.49 21.33 9.44
N ILE A 121 12.77 21.08 9.16
CA ILE A 121 13.24 19.80 8.64
C ILE A 121 14.33 19.23 9.55
N ALA A 122 14.21 17.95 9.90
CA ALA A 122 15.15 17.25 10.78
C ALA A 122 15.46 17.97 12.12
N GLY A 123 14.50 18.75 12.63
CA GLY A 123 14.67 19.50 13.88
C GLY A 123 15.36 20.86 13.74
N GLU A 124 15.61 21.33 12.51
CA GLU A 124 16.20 22.64 12.21
C GLU A 124 15.25 23.51 11.38
N LEU A 125 15.40 24.84 11.50
CA LEU A 125 14.63 25.82 10.71
C LEU A 125 15.09 25.80 9.24
N GLN A 126 14.20 25.40 8.33
CA GLN A 126 14.46 25.32 6.89
C GLN A 126 14.18 26.65 6.19
N GLU A 127 12.99 27.20 6.41
CA GLU A 127 12.52 28.40 5.72
C GLU A 127 12.09 29.46 6.74
N SER A 128 12.76 30.60 6.70
CA SER A 128 12.51 31.75 7.58
C SER A 128 11.54 32.77 6.99
N SER A 129 11.25 32.66 5.68
CA SER A 129 10.39 33.60 4.96
C SER A 129 8.92 33.18 5.01
N LYS A 130 8.12 33.91 5.80
CA LYS A 130 6.64 33.78 5.84
C LYS A 130 6.01 33.78 4.44
N LYS A 131 6.53 34.62 3.53
CA LYS A 131 6.01 34.76 2.15
C LYS A 131 6.32 33.53 1.29
N THR A 132 7.45 32.88 1.52
CA THR A 132 7.83 31.68 0.78
C THR A 132 7.00 30.50 1.27
N VAL A 133 6.92 30.30 2.59
CA VAL A 133 6.10 29.25 3.20
C VAL A 133 4.64 29.37 2.76
N ALA A 134 4.03 30.55 2.85
CA ALA A 134 2.64 30.76 2.40
C ALA A 134 2.41 30.46 0.91
N ARG A 135 3.40 30.74 0.05
CA ARG A 135 3.31 30.45 -1.40
C ARG A 135 3.38 28.96 -1.68
N ILE A 136 4.27 28.25 -0.98
CA ILE A 136 4.41 26.79 -1.11
C ILE A 136 3.13 26.10 -0.64
N ILE A 137 2.59 26.51 0.52
CA ILE A 137 1.32 25.97 1.04
C ILE A 137 0.16 26.25 0.08
N SER A 138 0.04 27.48 -0.44
CA SER A 138 -1.01 27.81 -1.41
C SER A 138 -0.89 27.00 -2.70
N ALA A 139 0.32 26.77 -3.20
CA ALA A 139 0.55 25.92 -4.36
C ALA A 139 0.16 24.46 -4.07
N GLN A 140 0.44 23.96 -2.87
CA GLN A 140 0.05 22.61 -2.48
C GLN A 140 -1.47 22.47 -2.31
N ASP A 141 -2.14 23.47 -1.73
CA ASP A 141 -3.60 23.48 -1.63
C ASP A 141 -4.25 23.44 -3.00
N GLN A 142 -3.72 24.18 -3.98
CA GLN A 142 -4.19 24.10 -5.37
C GLN A 142 -4.03 22.70 -5.95
N LEU A 143 -2.97 21.97 -5.60
CA LEU A 143 -2.77 20.58 -6.04
C LEU A 143 -3.73 19.61 -5.33
N VAL A 144 -4.01 19.82 -4.04
CA VAL A 144 -4.94 18.96 -3.27
C VAL A 144 -6.38 19.22 -3.68
N GLU A 145 -6.78 20.48 -3.88
CA GLU A 145 -8.10 20.82 -4.39
C GLU A 145 -8.25 20.37 -5.84
N ALA A 146 -7.23 20.52 -6.70
CA ALA A 146 -7.28 19.91 -8.05
C ALA A 146 -7.48 18.39 -7.98
N ALA A 147 -6.82 17.68 -7.06
CA ALA A 147 -6.99 16.25 -6.89
C ALA A 147 -8.36 15.85 -6.31
N LYS A 148 -8.97 16.69 -5.45
CA LYS A 148 -10.33 16.48 -4.96
C LYS A 148 -11.38 16.81 -6.01
N GLU A 149 -11.21 17.91 -6.74
CA GLU A 149 -12.02 18.28 -7.89
C GLU A 149 -11.91 17.21 -8.98
N GLU A 150 -10.76 16.57 -9.20
CA GLU A 150 -10.63 15.41 -10.08
C GLU A 150 -11.37 14.15 -9.55
N ALA A 151 -11.48 14.00 -8.23
CA ALA A 151 -12.24 12.91 -7.60
C ALA A 151 -13.76 13.17 -7.59
N ASP A 152 -14.18 14.44 -7.46
CA ASP A 152 -15.58 14.89 -7.46
C ASP A 152 -16.11 15.14 -8.89
N MET A 153 -15.26 15.53 -9.85
CA MET A 153 -15.59 15.65 -11.29
C MET A 153 -15.56 14.32 -12.04
N ALA A 154 -15.28 13.21 -11.35
CA ALA A 154 -15.70 11.88 -11.79
C ALA A 154 -17.21 11.61 -11.56
N ASP A 155 -17.93 12.54 -10.91
CA ASP A 155 -19.39 12.51 -10.68
C ASP A 155 -20.16 13.65 -11.37
N ASP A 156 -19.55 14.77 -11.78
CA ASP A 156 -20.23 15.75 -12.64
C ASP A 156 -19.25 16.67 -13.41
N GLY A 157 -19.57 16.95 -14.67
CA GLY A 157 -18.64 17.44 -15.70
C GLY A 157 -18.04 18.85 -15.51
N ALA A 158 -16.83 19.01 -16.09
CA ALA A 158 -15.95 20.17 -16.05
C ALA A 158 -16.33 21.37 -16.94
N VAL A 159 -16.02 22.60 -16.47
CA VAL A 159 -15.52 23.81 -17.19
C VAL A 159 -15.00 24.77 -16.10
N GLY A 160 -13.86 25.47 -16.10
CA GLY A 160 -12.73 25.68 -16.98
C GLY A 160 -11.96 26.96 -16.55
N ASP A 161 -10.69 27.06 -16.94
CA ASP A 161 -9.96 28.28 -17.36
C ASP A 161 -8.90 28.99 -16.47
N ARG A 162 -7.79 29.31 -17.18
CA ARG A 162 -6.86 30.46 -17.12
C ARG A 162 -5.78 30.61 -16.02
N ARG A 163 -4.55 30.32 -16.47
CA ARG A 163 -3.22 30.74 -15.96
C ARG A 163 -3.01 32.25 -16.02
N HIS A 164 -2.24 32.80 -15.07
CA HIS A 164 -1.39 33.97 -15.31
C HIS A 164 0.02 33.79 -14.70
N ARG A 165 1.00 33.98 -15.57
CA ARG A 165 2.46 34.05 -15.35
C ARG A 165 2.81 35.37 -14.64
N CYS A 166 3.93 35.40 -13.90
CA CYS A 166 5.05 36.31 -14.23
C CYS A 166 6.30 36.06 -13.36
N TYR A 167 7.44 36.26 -14.02
CA TYR A 167 8.84 36.16 -13.59
C TYR A 167 9.35 37.49 -13.00
N ASP A 168 10.38 37.40 -12.15
CA ASP A 168 11.69 38.12 -12.23
C ASP A 168 12.34 38.18 -10.83
N ALA A 169 13.56 37.64 -10.63
CA ALA A 169 14.89 38.14 -10.99
C ALA A 169 15.44 39.22 -10.03
N GLY A 170 16.57 38.94 -9.39
CA GLY A 170 17.30 39.90 -8.54
C GLY A 170 18.46 39.25 -7.77
N GLY A 171 19.69 39.56 -8.19
CA GLY A 171 20.94 38.87 -7.83
C GLY A 171 21.51 39.11 -6.42
N ARG A 172 22.39 38.19 -6.00
CA ARG A 172 23.14 38.23 -4.74
C ARG A 172 24.57 38.75 -4.95
N ARG A 173 25.00 39.69 -4.10
CA ARG A 173 26.42 39.99 -3.82
C ARG A 173 26.92 39.09 -2.70
N LYS A 174 28.13 38.54 -2.86
CA LYS A 174 28.86 37.71 -1.89
C LYS A 174 29.62 38.59 -0.89
N THR A 175 29.55 38.24 0.38
CA THR A 175 30.54 38.62 1.40
C THR A 175 31.05 37.35 2.07
N GLU A 176 32.37 37.19 2.09
CA GLU A 176 33.08 36.04 2.65
C GLU A 176 33.19 36.18 4.18
N GLY A 177 32.80 35.13 4.89
CA GLY A 177 32.96 34.92 6.32
C GLY A 177 33.63 33.55 6.59
N PRO A 178 34.01 33.26 7.84
CA PRO A 178 35.06 32.31 8.20
C PRO A 178 34.72 30.88 7.77
N VAL A 179 35.75 30.14 7.32
CA VAL A 179 35.66 28.76 6.84
C VAL A 179 35.23 27.84 8.00
N VAL A 180 33.92 27.62 8.10
CA VAL A 180 33.35 26.50 8.86
C VAL A 180 33.67 25.25 8.07
N VAL A 181 34.45 24.34 8.64
CA VAL A 181 34.79 23.07 8.00
C VAL A 181 33.52 22.24 7.92
N ASP A 182 33.02 22.10 6.70
CA ASP A 182 31.77 21.46 6.35
C ASP A 182 31.96 19.93 6.43
N SER A 183 31.57 19.33 7.56
CA SER A 183 31.87 17.94 7.92
C SER A 183 31.40 16.92 6.88
N ILE A 184 30.29 17.20 6.16
CA ILE A 184 29.79 16.32 5.10
C ILE A 184 30.62 16.49 3.81
N ASN A 185 31.02 17.73 3.48
CA ASN A 185 31.93 17.99 2.36
C ASN A 185 33.37 17.48 2.64
N SER A 186 33.68 17.04 3.86
CA SER A 186 34.95 16.38 4.20
C SER A 186 34.94 14.87 3.99
N LEU A 187 33.76 14.24 3.88
CA LEU A 187 33.64 12.80 3.67
C LEU A 187 34.15 12.40 2.28
N PRO A 188 34.81 11.24 2.11
CA PRO A 188 35.16 10.71 0.79
C PRO A 188 33.92 10.42 -0.07
N ASP A 189 34.04 10.52 -1.39
CA ASP A 189 32.92 10.28 -2.32
C ASP A 189 32.30 8.89 -2.13
N VAL A 190 33.11 7.88 -1.79
CA VAL A 190 32.65 6.52 -1.50
C VAL A 190 31.64 6.48 -0.34
N ILE A 191 31.85 7.27 0.71
CA ILE A 191 30.95 7.33 1.85
C ILE A 191 29.67 8.09 1.48
N LEU A 192 29.79 9.19 0.71
CA LEU A 192 28.63 9.93 0.23
C LEU A 192 27.77 9.08 -0.72
N GLN A 193 28.39 8.28 -1.60
CA GLN A 193 27.72 7.31 -2.46
C GLN A 193 27.00 6.25 -1.63
N GLN A 194 27.66 5.71 -0.60
CA GLN A 194 27.05 4.75 0.31
C GLN A 194 25.83 5.35 1.02
N ILE A 195 25.91 6.60 1.49
CA ILE A 195 24.75 7.32 2.06
C ILE A 195 23.62 7.42 1.03
N LEU A 196 23.91 7.82 -0.22
CA LEU A 196 22.91 7.94 -1.28
C LEU A 196 22.25 6.60 -1.65
N THR A 197 22.89 5.45 -1.40
CA THR A 197 22.24 4.14 -1.61
C THR A 197 21.05 3.90 -0.68
N PHE A 198 21.00 4.57 0.46
CA PHE A 198 19.89 4.50 1.43
C PHE A 198 18.84 5.58 1.22
N VAL A 199 19.04 6.50 0.26
CA VAL A 199 18.14 7.60 -0.04
C VAL A 199 17.33 7.26 -1.30
N PRO A 200 16.00 7.51 -1.33
CA PRO A 200 15.20 7.32 -2.54
C PRO A 200 15.83 8.01 -3.75
N ALA A 201 15.84 7.34 -4.91
CA ALA A 201 16.55 7.80 -6.11
C ALA A 201 16.23 9.25 -6.50
N LYS A 202 14.96 9.66 -6.38
CA LYS A 202 14.52 11.04 -6.63
C LYS A 202 15.22 12.05 -5.72
N LEU A 203 15.31 11.75 -4.43
CA LEU A 203 16.00 12.61 -3.46
C LEU A 203 17.52 12.57 -3.67
N ALA A 204 18.08 11.40 -4.00
CA ALA A 204 19.49 11.27 -4.33
C ALA A 204 19.89 12.14 -5.53
N ILE A 205 19.09 12.19 -6.60
CA ILE A 205 19.32 13.06 -7.77
C ILE A 205 19.21 14.54 -7.37
N THR A 206 18.26 14.92 -6.50
CA THR A 206 18.14 16.32 -6.04
C THR A 206 19.34 16.82 -5.24
N THR A 207 20.15 15.94 -4.66
CA THR A 207 21.40 16.34 -3.99
C THR A 207 22.39 17.02 -4.94
N SER A 208 22.26 16.81 -6.26
CA SER A 208 23.02 17.54 -7.30
C SER A 208 22.87 19.06 -7.23
N LEU A 209 21.83 19.56 -6.56
CA LEU A 209 21.60 21.00 -6.32
C LEU A 209 22.42 21.55 -5.15
N LEU A 210 22.93 20.70 -4.25
CA LEU A 210 23.63 21.11 -3.03
C LEU A 210 25.01 21.70 -3.31
N SER A 211 25.79 21.10 -4.20
CA SER A 211 27.10 21.63 -4.60
C SER A 211 27.61 21.03 -5.91
N LYS A 212 28.70 21.59 -6.47
CA LYS A 212 29.35 21.02 -7.66
C LYS A 212 29.83 19.58 -7.45
N ARG A 213 30.26 19.23 -6.23
CA ARG A 213 30.73 17.87 -5.90
C ARG A 213 29.57 16.88 -5.92
N TRP A 214 28.46 17.23 -5.28
CA TRP A 214 27.27 16.37 -5.23
C TRP A 214 26.69 16.08 -6.61
N ARG A 215 26.87 16.97 -7.61
CA ARG A 215 26.51 16.70 -9.02
C ARG A 215 27.20 15.48 -9.62
N HIS A 216 28.33 15.04 -9.08
CA HIS A 216 29.05 13.86 -9.54
C HIS A 216 28.79 12.64 -8.65
N VAL A 217 28.62 12.85 -7.34
CA VAL A 217 28.40 11.77 -6.36
C VAL A 217 27.12 10.97 -6.65
N TRP A 218 26.04 11.63 -7.06
CA TRP A 218 24.80 10.92 -7.38
C TRP A 218 24.88 10.08 -8.67
N CYS A 219 25.83 10.37 -9.57
CA CYS A 219 25.93 9.68 -10.87
C CYS A 219 26.30 8.19 -10.77
N ASP A 220 26.76 7.76 -9.58
CA ASP A 220 27.12 6.38 -9.27
C ASP A 220 26.07 5.68 -8.39
N THR A 221 24.87 6.25 -8.22
CA THR A 221 23.83 5.63 -7.39
C THR A 221 23.32 4.32 -7.98
N PRO A 222 23.06 3.29 -7.15
CA PRO A 222 22.63 1.98 -7.62
C PRO A 222 21.14 1.95 -8.03
N SER A 223 20.37 3.00 -7.74
CA SER A 223 18.94 3.04 -8.03
C SER A 223 18.53 4.33 -8.74
N LEU A 224 17.72 4.19 -9.78
CA LEU A 224 17.08 5.26 -10.54
C LEU A 224 15.56 5.05 -10.55
N SER A 225 14.79 6.11 -10.34
CA SER A 225 13.32 6.07 -10.35
C SER A 225 12.79 7.33 -11.00
N PHE A 226 11.93 7.17 -12.02
CA PHE A 226 11.43 8.25 -12.83
C PHE A 226 9.91 8.20 -12.97
N ASP A 227 9.25 9.30 -12.59
CA ASP A 227 7.83 9.56 -12.88
C ASP A 227 7.75 10.47 -14.10
N THR A 228 7.47 9.90 -15.27
CA THR A 228 7.49 10.59 -16.56
C THR A 228 6.14 11.23 -16.85
N THR A 229 6.17 12.55 -16.96
CA THR A 229 5.16 13.36 -17.65
C THR A 229 5.79 13.95 -18.91
N PRO A 230 5.01 14.37 -19.93
CA PRO A 230 5.58 14.98 -21.15
C PRO A 230 6.58 16.11 -20.89
N MET A 231 6.39 16.84 -19.78
CA MET A 231 7.25 17.96 -19.38
C MET A 231 8.61 17.54 -18.77
N LYS A 232 8.81 16.25 -18.44
CA LYS A 232 10.03 15.76 -17.75
C LYS A 232 10.99 14.98 -18.65
N VAL A 233 10.65 14.73 -19.91
CA VAL A 233 11.45 13.94 -20.86
C VAL A 233 12.88 14.49 -20.99
N ALA A 234 13.03 15.80 -21.17
CA ALA A 234 14.34 16.44 -21.31
C ALA A 234 15.22 16.26 -20.05
N TRP A 235 14.60 16.37 -18.87
CA TRP A 235 15.28 16.17 -17.60
C TRP A 235 15.76 14.72 -17.40
N ILE A 236 14.96 13.73 -17.83
CA ILE A 236 15.38 12.30 -17.79
C ILE A 236 16.56 12.08 -18.72
N ASN A 237 16.50 12.61 -19.96
CA ASN A 237 17.62 12.52 -20.91
C ASN A 237 18.92 13.12 -20.34
N GLU A 238 18.84 14.31 -19.75
CA GLU A 238 19.99 14.95 -19.10
C GLU A 238 20.52 14.14 -17.91
N THR A 239 19.63 13.51 -17.15
CA THR A 239 19.99 12.67 -16.00
C THR A 239 20.72 11.42 -16.47
N LEU A 240 20.17 10.68 -17.44
CA LEU A 240 20.81 9.49 -17.99
C LEU A 240 22.14 9.81 -18.68
N ALA A 241 22.26 10.96 -19.36
CA ALA A 241 23.51 11.41 -19.96
C ALA A 241 24.62 11.69 -18.94
N ARG A 242 24.27 12.02 -17.69
CA ARG A 242 25.23 12.27 -16.60
C ARG A 242 25.52 11.03 -15.76
N TYR A 243 24.73 9.98 -15.90
CA TYR A 243 24.88 8.76 -15.11
C TYR A 243 26.15 7.99 -15.51
N THR A 244 27.02 7.74 -14.54
CA THR A 244 28.36 7.16 -14.76
C THR A 244 28.48 5.72 -14.28
N ALA A 245 27.65 5.31 -13.32
CA ALA A 245 27.77 4.00 -12.68
C ALA A 245 27.79 2.86 -13.74
N PRO A 246 28.76 1.92 -13.64
CA PRO A 246 28.87 0.83 -14.60
C PRO A 246 27.70 -0.15 -14.49
N LYS A 247 26.98 -0.14 -13.36
CA LYS A 247 25.89 -1.06 -13.06
C LYS A 247 24.72 -0.37 -12.36
N ILE A 248 23.51 -0.66 -12.79
CA ILE A 248 22.26 -0.26 -12.13
C ILE A 248 21.74 -1.45 -11.33
N MET A 249 21.41 -1.27 -10.05
CA MET A 249 20.77 -2.34 -9.26
C MET A 249 19.25 -2.29 -9.44
N ARG A 250 18.64 -1.11 -9.38
CA ARG A 250 17.19 -0.93 -9.53
C ARG A 250 16.84 0.23 -10.45
N PHE A 251 15.97 -0.03 -11.41
CA PHE A 251 15.39 0.98 -12.27
C PHE A 251 13.87 0.90 -12.21
N HIS A 252 13.23 2.04 -11.94
CA HIS A 252 11.79 2.18 -12.00
C HIS A 252 11.41 3.31 -12.94
N LEU A 253 10.52 3.03 -13.89
CA LEU A 253 9.96 4.01 -14.81
C LEU A 253 8.45 3.91 -14.76
N ASN A 254 7.81 5.00 -14.36
CA ASN A 254 6.36 5.17 -14.43
C ASN A 254 6.04 6.24 -15.46
N THR A 255 5.14 5.93 -16.39
CA THR A 255 4.63 6.89 -17.37
C THR A 255 3.16 7.15 -17.06
N THR A 256 2.84 8.30 -16.48
CA THR A 256 1.43 8.66 -16.25
C THR A 256 0.73 8.86 -17.59
N SER A 257 -0.54 8.46 -17.69
CA SER A 257 -1.39 8.55 -18.89
C SER A 257 -1.09 9.81 -19.71
N ILE A 258 -0.47 9.64 -20.87
CA ILE A 258 -0.41 10.68 -21.90
C ILE A 258 -1.79 10.80 -22.60
N CYS A 259 -2.77 9.99 -22.17
CA CYS A 259 -4.03 9.74 -22.89
C CYS A 259 -5.26 10.46 -22.34
N ASP A 260 -5.13 11.51 -21.51
CA ASP A 260 -6.25 12.44 -21.25
C ASP A 260 -6.46 13.46 -22.40
N LEU A 261 -5.76 13.29 -23.52
CA LEU A 261 -6.01 14.05 -24.74
C LEU A 261 -7.10 13.35 -25.56
N GLN A 262 -8.36 13.77 -25.38
CA GLN A 262 -9.44 13.57 -26.35
C GLN A 262 -9.06 14.23 -27.69
N LEU A 263 -8.27 13.58 -28.55
CA LEU A 263 -7.93 14.08 -29.88
C LEU A 263 -8.02 12.98 -30.94
N HIS A 264 -8.58 13.30 -32.10
CA HIS A 264 -8.87 12.38 -33.20
C HIS A 264 -7.60 11.78 -33.88
N THR A 265 -7.54 10.46 -33.86
CA THR A 265 -7.05 9.39 -34.76
C THR A 265 -5.91 9.54 -35.81
N ILE A 266 -5.17 10.64 -35.97
CA ILE A 266 -3.96 10.61 -36.85
C ILE A 266 -2.72 11.24 -36.20
N TYR A 267 -2.86 12.34 -35.46
CA TYR A 267 -1.74 12.95 -34.71
C TYR A 267 -1.29 12.11 -33.49
N ILE A 268 -2.09 11.15 -33.05
CA ILE A 268 -1.77 10.25 -31.94
C ILE A 268 -0.64 9.29 -32.30
N LEU A 269 -0.61 8.75 -33.53
CA LEU A 269 0.38 7.73 -33.90
C LEU A 269 1.80 8.28 -33.91
N ASP A 270 2.02 9.47 -34.48
CA ASP A 270 3.36 10.07 -34.53
C ASP A 270 3.89 10.45 -33.15
N LEU A 271 3.03 11.00 -32.28
CA LEU A 271 3.37 11.29 -30.89
C LEU A 271 3.61 10.01 -30.08
N GLN A 272 2.84 8.94 -30.32
CA GLN A 272 3.07 7.63 -29.73
C GLN A 272 4.40 7.02 -30.19
N LEU A 273 4.70 7.03 -31.48
CA LEU A 273 5.94 6.47 -32.04
C LEU A 273 7.19 7.22 -31.52
N GLN A 274 7.15 8.55 -31.43
CA GLN A 274 8.24 9.32 -30.84
C GLN A 274 8.43 9.00 -29.35
N THR A 275 7.33 8.83 -28.61
CA THR A 275 7.36 8.46 -27.19
C THR A 275 7.91 7.04 -26.98
N ILE A 276 7.51 6.09 -27.83
CA ILE A 276 8.00 4.71 -27.85
C ILE A 276 9.52 4.69 -28.04
N ASN A 277 10.04 5.43 -29.02
CA ASN A 277 11.49 5.51 -29.29
C ASN A 277 12.27 6.07 -28.09
N ILE A 278 11.72 7.08 -27.41
CA ILE A 278 12.36 7.62 -26.19
C ILE A 278 12.44 6.56 -25.10
N PHE A 279 11.36 5.80 -24.86
CA PHE A 279 11.36 4.73 -23.87
C PHE A 279 12.31 3.59 -24.23
N GLU A 280 12.35 3.20 -25.50
CA GLU A 280 13.32 2.22 -25.99
C GLU A 280 14.75 2.65 -25.67
N ARG A 281 15.12 3.92 -25.94
CA ARG A 281 16.47 4.44 -25.63
C ARG A 281 16.79 4.42 -24.13
N TRP A 282 15.83 4.75 -23.28
CA TRP A 282 16.02 4.70 -21.83
C TRP A 282 16.21 3.27 -21.34
N ILE A 283 15.40 2.35 -21.85
CA ILE A 283 15.49 0.93 -21.53
C ILE A 283 16.83 0.38 -22.05
N GLU A 284 17.22 0.64 -23.30
CA GLU A 284 18.51 0.24 -23.86
C GLU A 284 19.69 0.72 -22.99
N PHE A 285 19.66 1.99 -22.57
CA PHE A 285 20.67 2.54 -21.67
C PHE A 285 20.75 1.74 -20.37
N VAL A 286 19.62 1.47 -19.73
CA VAL A 286 19.57 0.75 -18.45
C VAL A 286 20.02 -0.70 -18.60
N MET A 287 19.63 -1.36 -19.70
CA MET A 287 20.05 -2.72 -20.02
C MET A 287 21.56 -2.79 -20.30
N SER A 288 22.14 -1.78 -20.94
CA SER A 288 23.59 -1.68 -21.15
C SER A 288 24.38 -1.57 -19.83
N ARG A 289 23.72 -1.18 -18.74
CA ARG A 289 24.27 -1.12 -17.38
C ARG A 289 23.86 -2.31 -16.51
N HIS A 290 23.52 -3.45 -17.13
CA HIS A 290 23.29 -4.72 -16.45
C HIS A 290 22.32 -4.63 -15.25
N VAL A 291 21.16 -4.01 -15.48
CA VAL A 291 20.12 -3.85 -14.46
C VAL A 291 19.71 -5.19 -13.83
N GLU A 292 19.53 -5.21 -12.51
CA GLU A 292 19.07 -6.40 -11.77
C GLU A 292 17.56 -6.36 -11.45
N ASP A 293 17.02 -5.21 -11.06
CA ASP A 293 15.61 -5.00 -10.73
C ASP A 293 15.03 -3.95 -11.68
N LEU A 294 14.16 -4.39 -12.59
CA LEU A 294 13.59 -3.57 -13.65
C LEU A 294 12.07 -3.49 -13.48
N SER A 295 11.56 -2.28 -13.25
CA SER A 295 10.13 -1.99 -13.12
C SER A 295 9.70 -0.97 -14.17
N LEU A 296 8.79 -1.38 -15.06
CA LEU A 296 8.27 -0.58 -16.16
C LEU A 296 6.74 -0.47 -16.07
N GLU A 297 6.25 0.69 -15.64
CA GLU A 297 4.83 1.02 -15.63
C GLU A 297 4.50 1.91 -16.83
N LEU A 298 4.14 1.28 -17.96
CA LEU A 298 4.02 1.96 -19.26
C LEU A 298 2.57 2.12 -19.70
N TRP A 299 1.96 3.28 -19.47
CA TRP A 299 0.57 3.56 -19.85
C TRP A 299 0.40 3.97 -21.33
N VAL A 300 1.19 3.36 -22.22
CA VAL A 300 1.08 3.56 -23.67
C VAL A 300 0.41 2.33 -24.26
N GLY A 301 -0.86 2.46 -24.63
CA GLY A 301 -1.62 1.37 -25.24
C GLY A 301 -0.87 0.77 -26.43
N LEU A 302 -0.75 -0.56 -26.47
CA LEU A 302 -0.05 -1.36 -27.48
C LEU A 302 1.49 -1.28 -27.47
N TYR A 303 2.14 -0.84 -26.37
CA TYR A 303 3.60 -0.92 -26.26
C TYR A 303 4.08 -2.39 -26.30
N VAL A 304 4.84 -2.73 -27.34
CA VAL A 304 5.48 -4.05 -27.48
C VAL A 304 6.79 -4.03 -26.72
N LEU A 305 6.94 -4.93 -25.74
CA LEU A 305 8.17 -5.00 -24.95
C LEU A 305 9.36 -5.36 -25.87
N PRO A 306 10.46 -4.57 -25.89
CA PRO A 306 11.57 -4.79 -26.82
C PRO A 306 12.26 -6.15 -26.68
N HIS A 307 12.68 -6.73 -27.82
CA HIS A 307 13.25 -8.09 -27.86
C HIS A 307 14.51 -8.29 -27.01
N PHE A 308 15.38 -7.27 -26.92
CA PHE A 308 16.63 -7.36 -26.15
C PHE A 308 16.41 -7.52 -24.63
N ILE A 309 15.22 -7.18 -24.12
CA ILE A 309 14.89 -7.41 -22.70
C ILE A 309 14.77 -8.91 -22.44
N TYR A 310 14.20 -9.67 -23.38
CA TYR A 310 13.98 -11.11 -23.24
C TYR A 310 15.27 -11.93 -23.21
N THR A 311 16.40 -11.39 -23.67
CA THR A 311 17.70 -12.09 -23.70
C THR A 311 18.64 -11.65 -22.57
N SER A 312 18.13 -10.90 -21.59
CA SER A 312 18.94 -10.40 -20.49
C SER A 312 19.35 -11.47 -19.49
N SER A 313 20.65 -11.53 -19.20
CA SER A 313 21.23 -12.40 -18.18
C SER A 313 21.43 -11.72 -16.81
N SER A 314 21.24 -10.40 -16.70
CA SER A 314 21.45 -9.66 -15.45
C SER A 314 20.18 -9.49 -14.61
N VAL A 315 19.02 -9.45 -15.26
CA VAL A 315 17.74 -9.14 -14.60
C VAL A 315 17.33 -10.30 -13.69
N LYS A 316 17.14 -9.98 -12.41
CA LYS A 316 16.70 -10.87 -11.33
C LYS A 316 15.23 -10.65 -10.97
N GLN A 317 14.75 -9.41 -11.10
CA GLN A 317 13.36 -9.05 -10.88
C GLN A 317 12.86 -8.19 -12.04
N LEU A 318 11.71 -8.56 -12.59
CA LEU A 318 11.07 -7.86 -13.70
C LEU A 318 9.60 -7.60 -13.38
N THR A 319 9.21 -6.33 -13.37
CA THR A 319 7.83 -5.89 -13.24
C THR A 319 7.47 -5.08 -14.49
N VAL A 320 6.42 -5.50 -15.19
CA VAL A 320 5.96 -4.83 -16.42
C VAL A 320 4.46 -4.62 -16.33
N THR A 321 4.01 -3.40 -16.65
CA THR A 321 2.59 -3.03 -16.63
C THR A 321 2.13 -2.54 -18.01
N TYR A 322 0.94 -2.95 -18.44
CA TYR A 322 0.28 -2.50 -19.68
C TYR A 322 1.03 -2.76 -21.00
N CYS A 323 1.86 -3.81 -21.05
CA CYS A 323 2.64 -4.16 -22.24
C CYS A 323 2.07 -5.36 -23.02
N TYR A 324 2.30 -5.37 -24.34
CA TYR A 324 2.10 -6.51 -25.22
C TYR A 324 3.35 -7.41 -25.25
N MET A 325 3.19 -8.67 -24.87
CA MET A 325 4.29 -9.62 -24.72
C MET A 325 4.31 -10.61 -25.90
N ALA A 326 5.19 -10.36 -26.86
CA ALA A 326 5.37 -11.22 -28.04
C ALA A 326 6.84 -11.62 -28.25
N PRO A 327 7.43 -12.43 -27.34
CA PRO A 327 8.79 -12.91 -27.52
C PRO A 327 8.91 -13.92 -28.68
N SER A 328 9.98 -13.77 -29.46
CA SER A 328 10.45 -14.80 -30.39
C SER A 328 11.26 -15.86 -29.65
N TYR A 329 12.12 -15.43 -28.72
CA TYR A 329 12.97 -16.25 -27.86
C TYR A 329 13.18 -15.57 -26.51
N VAL A 330 13.33 -16.34 -25.43
CA VAL A 330 13.55 -15.84 -24.06
C VAL A 330 14.73 -16.56 -23.42
N SER A 331 15.62 -15.79 -22.79
CA SER A 331 16.80 -16.26 -22.06
C SER A 331 17.03 -15.41 -20.80
N TRP A 332 16.15 -15.59 -19.82
CA TRP A 332 16.19 -14.93 -18.52
C TRP A 332 16.88 -15.83 -17.49
N THR A 333 18.20 -15.98 -17.66
CA THR A 333 19.02 -16.94 -16.88
C THR A 333 19.15 -16.60 -15.39
N SER A 334 18.97 -15.34 -15.01
CA SER A 334 19.06 -14.87 -13.62
C SER A 334 17.71 -14.49 -12.99
N LEU A 335 16.60 -14.57 -13.73
CA LEU A 335 15.31 -14.06 -13.28
C LEU A 335 14.66 -14.97 -12.24
N LYS A 336 14.36 -14.40 -11.08
CA LYS A 336 13.72 -15.07 -9.95
C LYS A 336 12.28 -14.63 -9.73
N ASN A 337 11.97 -13.37 -10.02
CA ASN A 337 10.67 -12.77 -9.76
C ASN A 337 10.14 -12.10 -11.02
N LEU A 338 9.01 -12.57 -11.53
CA LEU A 338 8.32 -11.99 -12.67
C LEU A 338 6.94 -11.50 -12.25
N SER A 339 6.65 -10.23 -12.50
CA SER A 339 5.35 -9.60 -12.25
C SER A 339 4.84 -8.97 -13.54
N LEU A 340 3.71 -9.46 -14.05
CA LEU A 340 3.04 -8.92 -15.22
C LEU A 340 1.69 -8.34 -14.79
N LEU A 341 1.47 -7.04 -15.05
CA LEU A 341 0.31 -6.31 -14.60
C LEU A 341 -0.43 -5.70 -15.79
N SER A 342 -1.68 -6.07 -16.01
CA SER A 342 -2.50 -5.62 -17.13
C SER A 342 -1.82 -5.82 -18.50
N CYS A 343 -0.99 -6.88 -18.62
CA CYS A 343 -0.26 -7.21 -19.85
C CYS A 343 -1.10 -8.11 -20.77
N THR A 344 -0.93 -7.96 -22.09
CA THR A 344 -1.53 -8.86 -23.08
C THR A 344 -0.51 -9.89 -23.52
N LEU A 345 -0.82 -11.18 -23.35
CA LEU A 345 0.07 -12.28 -23.72
C LEU A 345 -0.72 -13.55 -24.06
N SER A 346 -0.32 -14.22 -25.14
CA SER A 346 -0.89 -15.51 -25.52
C SER A 346 -0.29 -16.68 -24.72
N ASP A 347 -0.96 -17.83 -24.76
CA ASP A 347 -0.45 -19.09 -24.18
C ASP A 347 0.95 -19.44 -24.74
N GLU A 348 1.20 -19.19 -26.03
CA GLU A 348 2.49 -19.44 -26.68
C GLU A 348 3.58 -18.51 -26.14
N SER A 349 3.29 -17.22 -26.00
CA SER A 349 4.21 -16.24 -25.41
C SER A 349 4.57 -16.62 -23.97
N MET A 350 3.57 -17.04 -23.19
CA MET A 350 3.80 -17.45 -21.81
C MET A 350 4.65 -18.73 -21.72
N ALA A 351 4.39 -19.73 -22.56
CA ALA A 351 5.21 -20.94 -22.63
C ALA A 351 6.68 -20.64 -22.99
N LYS A 352 6.91 -19.73 -23.95
CA LYS A 352 8.25 -19.24 -24.29
C LYS A 352 8.93 -18.57 -23.11
N ILE A 353 8.22 -17.66 -22.42
CA ILE A 353 8.71 -17.00 -21.21
C ILE A 353 9.14 -18.02 -20.16
N LEU A 354 8.25 -18.94 -19.77
CA LEU A 354 8.54 -19.94 -18.75
C LEU A 354 9.72 -20.83 -19.12
N SER A 355 9.83 -21.25 -20.39
CA SER A 355 10.96 -22.06 -20.86
C SER A 355 12.30 -21.33 -20.80
N GLY A 356 12.29 -20.00 -20.86
CA GLY A 356 13.46 -19.14 -20.79
C GLY A 356 13.89 -18.74 -19.38
N CYS A 357 13.14 -19.15 -18.34
CA CYS A 357 13.38 -18.76 -16.93
C CYS A 357 13.75 -19.96 -16.04
N PRO A 358 14.97 -20.51 -16.13
CA PRO A 358 15.32 -21.76 -15.45
C PRO A 358 15.31 -21.68 -13.91
N ILE A 359 15.43 -20.47 -13.35
CA ILE A 359 15.52 -20.25 -11.89
C ILE A 359 14.37 -19.41 -11.33
N LEU A 360 13.25 -19.30 -12.04
CA LEU A 360 12.08 -18.55 -11.59
C LEU A 360 11.54 -19.12 -10.27
N GLU A 361 11.42 -18.29 -9.24
CA GLU A 361 10.94 -18.64 -7.90
C GLU A 361 9.52 -18.11 -7.63
N SER A 362 9.16 -16.96 -8.22
CA SER A 362 7.87 -16.30 -8.04
C SER A 362 7.31 -15.73 -9.35
N LEU A 363 6.02 -15.95 -9.58
CA LEU A 363 5.26 -15.41 -10.72
C LEU A 363 3.99 -14.71 -10.22
N THR A 364 3.80 -13.47 -10.64
CA THR A 364 2.61 -12.66 -10.36
C THR A 364 1.96 -12.23 -11.67
N LEU A 365 0.68 -12.54 -11.83
CA LEU A 365 -0.15 -12.13 -12.95
C LEU A 365 -1.33 -11.32 -12.41
N TYR A 366 -1.43 -10.06 -12.81
CA TYR A 366 -2.52 -9.17 -12.41
C TYR A 366 -3.25 -8.70 -13.66
N ASN A 367 -4.55 -8.93 -13.81
CA ASN A 367 -5.37 -8.48 -14.96
C ASN A 367 -4.77 -8.77 -16.37
N CYS A 368 -4.05 -9.89 -16.54
CA CYS A 368 -3.46 -10.23 -17.84
C CYS A 368 -4.50 -10.73 -18.86
N TYR A 369 -4.35 -10.33 -20.13
CA TYR A 369 -5.25 -10.65 -21.25
C TYR A 369 -4.76 -11.82 -22.10
N GLU A 370 -5.68 -12.50 -22.78
CA GLU A 370 -5.46 -13.57 -23.77
C GLU A 370 -4.86 -14.89 -23.26
N LEU A 371 -4.30 -14.91 -22.04
CA LEU A 371 -3.82 -16.12 -21.39
C LEU A 371 -4.98 -17.01 -20.94
N ARG A 372 -5.09 -18.20 -21.51
CA ARG A 372 -6.12 -19.20 -21.21
C ARG A 372 -5.58 -20.37 -20.41
N ILE A 373 -4.39 -20.87 -20.75
CA ILE A 373 -3.80 -22.03 -20.08
C ILE A 373 -2.44 -21.64 -19.52
N LEU A 374 -2.29 -21.77 -18.20
CA LEU A 374 -1.02 -21.56 -17.52
C LEU A 374 -0.43 -22.91 -17.09
N ASP A 375 0.46 -23.47 -17.91
CA ASP A 375 1.18 -24.70 -17.59
C ASP A 375 2.56 -24.41 -16.98
N LEU A 376 2.70 -24.71 -15.68
CA LEU A 376 3.93 -24.53 -14.91
C LEU A 376 4.69 -25.84 -14.71
N GLY A 377 4.33 -26.92 -15.40
CA GLY A 377 4.96 -28.24 -15.28
C GLY A 377 6.45 -28.28 -15.61
N LYS A 378 6.92 -27.33 -16.44
CA LYS A 378 8.35 -27.19 -16.77
C LYS A 378 9.11 -26.26 -15.79
N SER A 379 8.40 -25.55 -14.92
CA SER A 379 8.96 -24.54 -14.02
C SER A 379 9.30 -25.14 -12.66
N LEU A 380 10.33 -26.00 -12.61
CA LEU A 380 10.67 -26.83 -11.44
C LEU A 380 11.03 -26.05 -10.16
N ARG A 381 11.47 -24.78 -10.31
CA ARG A 381 11.89 -23.91 -9.20
C ARG A 381 10.82 -22.93 -8.74
N LEU A 382 9.71 -22.82 -9.46
CA LEU A 382 8.64 -21.90 -9.11
C LEU A 382 7.97 -22.38 -7.82
N ARG A 383 7.88 -21.50 -6.82
CA ARG A 383 7.31 -21.81 -5.49
C ARG A 383 6.07 -20.99 -5.19
N THR A 384 6.01 -19.77 -5.71
CA THR A 384 4.92 -18.84 -5.44
C THR A 384 4.24 -18.42 -6.74
N LEU A 385 2.93 -18.58 -6.79
CA LEU A 385 2.08 -18.11 -7.88
C LEU A 385 1.01 -17.17 -7.32
N ALA A 386 0.93 -15.97 -7.86
CA ALA A 386 -0.17 -15.05 -7.60
C ALA A 386 -0.89 -14.73 -8.91
N VAL A 387 -2.20 -14.93 -8.94
CA VAL A 387 -3.08 -14.61 -10.06
C VAL A 387 -4.25 -13.79 -9.53
N GLU A 388 -4.26 -12.49 -9.83
CA GLU A 388 -5.27 -11.55 -9.35
C GLU A 388 -6.01 -10.88 -10.51
N ARG A 389 -7.34 -10.76 -10.37
CA ARG A 389 -8.24 -10.25 -11.41
C ARG A 389 -9.30 -9.32 -10.81
N ASN A 390 -9.59 -8.23 -11.53
CA ASN A 390 -10.67 -7.28 -11.25
C ASN A 390 -11.87 -7.50 -12.17
N ASN A 391 -13.04 -6.97 -11.83
CA ASN A 391 -14.28 -7.14 -12.61
C ASN A 391 -14.10 -6.75 -14.09
N GLY A 392 -14.49 -7.64 -15.00
CA GLY A 392 -14.55 -7.37 -16.45
C GLY A 392 -13.47 -8.00 -17.33
N PHE A 393 -12.54 -8.80 -16.77
CA PHE A 393 -11.40 -9.35 -17.52
C PHE A 393 -11.42 -10.88 -17.64
N GLN A 394 -11.17 -11.42 -18.85
CA GLN A 394 -10.97 -12.86 -19.07
C GLN A 394 -9.53 -13.26 -18.70
N GLY A 395 -9.35 -14.31 -17.91
CA GLY A 395 -8.04 -14.83 -17.48
C GLY A 395 -7.88 -16.33 -17.71
N PRO A 396 -6.82 -16.97 -17.16
CA PRO A 396 -6.55 -18.37 -17.42
C PRO A 396 -7.66 -19.26 -16.87
N THR A 397 -8.23 -20.06 -17.75
CA THR A 397 -9.28 -21.04 -17.45
C THR A 397 -8.71 -22.28 -16.78
N GLN A 398 -7.40 -22.53 -16.91
CA GLN A 398 -6.71 -23.65 -16.29
C GLN A 398 -5.31 -23.25 -15.82
N ILE A 399 -4.94 -23.70 -14.62
CA ILE A 399 -3.59 -23.59 -14.06
C ILE A 399 -3.08 -25.00 -13.76
N VAL A 400 -1.94 -25.37 -14.33
CA VAL A 400 -1.21 -26.61 -14.02
C VAL A 400 0.01 -26.25 -13.17
N ALA A 401 0.07 -26.68 -11.91
CA ALA A 401 1.09 -26.17 -10.97
C ALA A 401 1.70 -27.22 -10.02
N PRO A 402 2.41 -28.24 -10.56
CA PRO A 402 2.86 -29.41 -9.79
C PRO A 402 3.86 -29.10 -8.69
N TYR A 403 4.65 -28.03 -8.81
CA TYR A 403 5.76 -27.71 -7.91
C TYR A 403 5.54 -26.43 -7.09
N VAL A 404 4.41 -25.77 -7.28
CA VAL A 404 4.07 -24.53 -6.55
C VAL A 404 3.68 -24.90 -5.12
N HIS A 405 4.18 -24.12 -4.15
CA HIS A 405 3.93 -24.33 -2.71
C HIS A 405 2.92 -23.32 -2.15
N CYS A 406 2.87 -22.11 -2.72
CA CYS A 406 1.97 -21.04 -2.33
C CYS A 406 1.20 -20.51 -3.54
N LEU A 407 -0.13 -20.56 -3.48
CA LEU A 407 -1.04 -20.05 -4.50
C LEU A 407 -1.88 -18.90 -3.93
N ASN A 408 -1.82 -17.72 -4.54
CA ASN A 408 -2.79 -16.65 -4.30
C ASN A 408 -3.65 -16.49 -5.56
N LEU A 409 -4.94 -16.83 -5.45
CA LEU A 409 -5.90 -16.76 -6.54
C LEU A 409 -7.05 -15.82 -6.14
N ARG A 410 -7.08 -14.65 -6.78
CA ARG A 410 -8.20 -13.71 -6.70
C ARG A 410 -8.85 -13.62 -8.08
N ASP A 411 -9.97 -14.33 -8.27
CA ASP A 411 -10.63 -14.49 -9.57
C ASP A 411 -11.93 -13.69 -9.65
N SER A 412 -12.09 -12.85 -10.68
CA SER A 412 -13.28 -12.02 -10.84
C SER A 412 -14.27 -12.45 -11.93
N HIS A 413 -13.95 -13.40 -12.80
CA HIS A 413 -14.81 -13.68 -13.96
C HIS A 413 -14.73 -15.10 -14.52
N GLU A 414 -15.80 -15.51 -15.22
CA GLU A 414 -15.88 -16.76 -15.94
C GLU A 414 -14.96 -16.86 -17.17
N PRO A 415 -14.49 -18.08 -17.51
CA PRO A 415 -14.61 -19.31 -16.73
C PRO A 415 -13.74 -19.27 -15.47
N SER A 416 -14.27 -19.77 -14.34
CA SER A 416 -13.49 -19.97 -13.12
C SER A 416 -12.29 -20.87 -13.42
N CYS A 417 -11.12 -20.49 -12.93
CA CYS A 417 -9.91 -21.24 -13.16
C CYS A 417 -9.99 -22.67 -12.56
N THR A 418 -9.71 -23.70 -13.35
CA THR A 418 -9.56 -25.09 -12.87
C THR A 418 -8.11 -25.35 -12.47
N LEU A 419 -7.89 -25.95 -11.30
CA LEU A 419 -6.55 -26.30 -10.85
C LEU A 419 -6.24 -27.75 -11.22
N ALA A 420 -5.18 -27.96 -11.99
CA ALA A 420 -4.71 -29.28 -12.39
C ALA A 420 -3.31 -29.52 -11.81
N ASP A 421 -3.09 -30.74 -11.30
CA ASP A 421 -1.82 -31.15 -10.69
C ASP A 421 -1.24 -30.09 -9.73
N VAL A 422 -1.92 -29.88 -8.61
CA VAL A 422 -1.52 -28.93 -7.55
C VAL A 422 -1.00 -29.63 -6.30
N SER A 423 -0.41 -30.80 -6.50
CA SER A 423 -0.04 -31.77 -5.45
C SER A 423 0.99 -31.24 -4.44
N SER A 424 1.83 -30.28 -4.82
CA SER A 424 2.83 -29.67 -3.93
C SER A 424 2.34 -28.46 -3.12
N LEU A 425 1.09 -28.00 -3.31
CA LEU A 425 0.59 -26.84 -2.58
C LEU A 425 0.54 -27.09 -1.07
N THR A 426 1.12 -26.15 -0.32
CA THR A 426 1.08 -26.12 1.16
C THR A 426 0.24 -24.96 1.68
N GLU A 427 0.12 -23.90 0.87
CA GLU A 427 -0.61 -22.68 1.19
C GLU A 427 -1.44 -22.22 -0.02
N ALA A 428 -2.71 -21.89 0.22
CA ALA A 428 -3.61 -21.36 -0.80
C ALA A 428 -4.45 -20.19 -0.24
N ASN A 429 -4.52 -19.09 -0.98
CA ASN A 429 -5.42 -17.96 -0.73
C ASN A 429 -6.41 -17.83 -1.87
N LEU A 430 -7.70 -17.99 -1.57
CA LEU A 430 -8.77 -18.02 -2.55
C LEU A 430 -9.77 -16.89 -2.27
N ASN A 431 -9.93 -16.00 -3.23
CA ASN A 431 -11.03 -15.04 -3.25
C ASN A 431 -11.66 -15.01 -4.64
N ILE A 432 -12.98 -14.86 -4.69
CA ILE A 432 -13.73 -14.80 -5.95
C ILE A 432 -14.49 -13.48 -5.98
N CYS A 433 -14.64 -12.79 -7.11
CA CYS A 433 -15.53 -11.63 -7.23
C CYS A 433 -16.94 -12.06 -7.64
N TYR A 434 -17.92 -11.22 -7.30
CA TYR A 434 -19.33 -11.48 -7.57
C TYR A 434 -19.64 -11.55 -9.08
N ASN A 435 -20.34 -12.61 -9.48
CA ASN A 435 -21.04 -12.70 -10.77
C ASN A 435 -22.41 -13.38 -10.57
N SER A 436 -23.38 -13.08 -11.43
CA SER A 436 -24.79 -13.48 -11.32
C SER A 436 -25.11 -14.89 -11.84
N ASP A 437 -24.12 -15.76 -12.07
CA ASP A 437 -24.32 -17.07 -12.69
C ASP A 437 -24.40 -18.25 -11.69
N ASN A 438 -25.25 -19.21 -12.02
CA ASN A 438 -25.64 -20.35 -11.19
C ASN A 438 -24.58 -21.46 -11.15
N SER A 439 -23.67 -21.51 -12.13
CA SER A 439 -22.66 -22.57 -12.27
C SER A 439 -21.52 -22.47 -11.24
N LEU A 440 -21.40 -21.34 -10.54
CA LEU A 440 -20.29 -21.03 -9.63
C LEU A 440 -20.18 -22.00 -8.44
N LYS A 441 -21.28 -22.60 -7.98
CA LYS A 441 -21.24 -23.52 -6.81
C LYS A 441 -20.42 -24.77 -7.07
N VAL A 442 -20.69 -25.46 -8.17
CA VAL A 442 -20.02 -26.71 -8.54
C VAL A 442 -18.52 -26.47 -8.69
N LYS A 443 -18.17 -25.32 -9.27
CA LYS A 443 -16.79 -24.89 -9.50
C LYS A 443 -16.04 -24.60 -8.19
N VAL A 444 -16.65 -23.88 -7.24
CA VAL A 444 -16.04 -23.56 -5.94
C VAL A 444 -15.82 -24.80 -5.08
N VAL A 445 -16.79 -25.72 -5.05
CA VAL A 445 -16.67 -26.99 -4.32
C VAL A 445 -15.58 -27.86 -4.93
N LYS A 446 -15.53 -27.98 -6.26
CA LYS A 446 -14.47 -28.72 -6.96
C LYS A 446 -13.07 -28.14 -6.67
N MET A 447 -12.94 -26.82 -6.62
CA MET A 447 -11.68 -26.16 -6.26
C MET A 447 -11.24 -26.49 -4.82
N LEU A 448 -12.18 -26.63 -3.88
CA LEU A 448 -11.88 -27.13 -2.53
C LEU A 448 -11.43 -28.59 -2.53
N GLU A 449 -12.03 -29.43 -3.38
CA GLU A 449 -11.62 -30.84 -3.53
C GLU A 449 -10.19 -30.95 -4.08
N GLU A 450 -9.85 -30.11 -5.06
CA GLU A 450 -8.50 -29.98 -5.63
C GLU A 450 -7.45 -29.53 -4.59
N LEU A 451 -7.87 -28.88 -3.49
CA LEU A 451 -7.01 -28.32 -2.44
C LEU A 451 -7.14 -29.02 -1.09
N GLN A 452 -7.76 -30.20 -1.03
CA GLN A 452 -8.02 -30.92 0.23
C GLN A 452 -6.75 -31.27 1.04
N HIS A 453 -5.59 -31.35 0.38
CA HIS A 453 -4.30 -31.67 0.99
C HIS A 453 -3.57 -30.47 1.60
N VAL A 454 -4.01 -29.24 1.32
CA VAL A 454 -3.33 -27.99 1.71
C VAL A 454 -3.37 -27.81 3.24
N GLU A 455 -2.24 -27.40 3.84
CA GLU A 455 -2.12 -27.20 5.29
C GLU A 455 -2.56 -25.80 5.74
N LYS A 456 -2.39 -24.78 4.89
CA LYS A 456 -2.76 -23.38 5.17
C LYS A 456 -3.72 -22.86 4.11
N LEU A 457 -4.93 -22.52 4.52
CA LEU A 457 -5.97 -22.05 3.60
C LEU A 457 -6.49 -20.68 4.01
N THR A 458 -6.61 -19.76 3.06
CA THR A 458 -7.27 -18.46 3.24
C THR A 458 -8.48 -18.39 2.34
N LEU A 459 -9.66 -18.07 2.90
CA LEU A 459 -10.92 -17.96 2.16
C LEU A 459 -11.52 -16.56 2.28
N GLY A 460 -11.80 -15.94 1.13
CA GLY A 460 -12.48 -14.65 1.03
C GLY A 460 -13.99 -14.72 1.23
N GLY A 461 -14.60 -13.56 1.54
CA GLY A 461 -16.02 -13.44 1.88
C GLY A 461 -16.98 -13.97 0.81
N ASN A 462 -16.75 -13.64 -0.47
CA ASN A 462 -17.55 -14.18 -1.59
C ASN A 462 -17.44 -15.70 -1.70
N PHE A 463 -16.23 -16.24 -1.52
CA PHE A 463 -16.00 -17.68 -1.55
C PHE A 463 -16.85 -18.38 -0.47
N LEU A 464 -16.84 -17.84 0.76
CA LEU A 464 -17.66 -18.34 1.88
C LEU A 464 -19.17 -18.20 1.66
N GLN A 465 -19.63 -17.15 0.99
CA GLN A 465 -21.05 -16.98 0.63
C GLN A 465 -21.50 -18.03 -0.39
N ILE A 466 -20.67 -18.33 -1.40
CA ILE A 466 -20.96 -19.38 -2.40
C ILE A 466 -20.97 -20.76 -1.73
N LEU A 467 -20.05 -21.03 -0.81
CA LEU A 467 -20.07 -22.26 -0.01
C LEU A 467 -21.33 -22.39 0.84
N SER A 468 -21.83 -21.26 1.36
CA SER A 468 -23.08 -21.27 2.12
C SER A 468 -24.27 -21.64 1.25
N ILE A 469 -24.31 -21.18 0.01
CA ILE A 469 -25.32 -21.62 -0.97
C ILE A 469 -25.15 -23.11 -1.28
N ALA A 470 -23.92 -23.59 -1.49
CA ALA A 470 -23.65 -25.00 -1.76
C ALA A 470 -24.14 -25.90 -0.61
N GLU A 471 -23.86 -25.53 0.65
CA GLU A 471 -24.34 -26.25 1.83
C GLU A 471 -25.88 -26.28 1.92
N LEU A 472 -26.53 -25.12 1.70
CA LEU A 472 -27.99 -25.03 1.79
C LEU A 472 -28.73 -25.89 0.75
N LEU A 473 -28.06 -26.20 -0.35
CA LEU A 473 -28.57 -27.05 -1.42
C LEU A 473 -28.08 -28.50 -1.34
N GLY A 474 -27.40 -28.87 -0.26
CA GLY A 474 -26.93 -30.25 -0.04
C GLY A 474 -25.69 -30.62 -0.84
N GLY A 475 -24.83 -29.65 -1.16
CA GLY A 475 -23.54 -29.89 -1.79
C GLY A 475 -22.64 -30.79 -0.95
N HIS A 476 -21.85 -31.63 -1.62
CA HIS A 476 -20.84 -32.46 -0.96
C HIS A 476 -19.57 -31.63 -0.70
N PHE A 477 -18.95 -31.77 0.47
CA PHE A 477 -17.73 -31.06 0.82
C PHE A 477 -16.61 -32.05 1.13
N PRO A 478 -15.37 -31.81 0.65
CA PRO A 478 -14.23 -32.65 0.99
C PRO A 478 -13.83 -32.48 2.46
N VAL A 479 -13.11 -33.48 2.99
CA VAL A 479 -12.41 -33.36 4.27
C VAL A 479 -11.06 -32.69 4.01
N LEU A 480 -10.80 -31.60 4.71
CA LEU A 480 -9.61 -30.76 4.53
C LEU A 480 -8.53 -31.13 5.55
N LYS A 481 -7.28 -31.26 5.11
CA LYS A 481 -6.09 -31.44 5.97
C LYS A 481 -5.55 -30.12 6.54
N VAL A 482 -6.34 -29.05 6.48
CA VAL A 482 -5.95 -27.71 6.88
C VAL A 482 -5.65 -27.66 8.38
N ARG A 483 -4.46 -27.16 8.73
CA ARG A 483 -4.01 -26.92 10.11
C ARG A 483 -4.12 -25.45 10.51
N ALA A 484 -4.05 -24.55 9.52
CA ALA A 484 -4.26 -23.12 9.72
C ALA A 484 -5.25 -22.57 8.68
N LEU A 485 -6.37 -22.03 9.16
CA LEU A 485 -7.41 -21.43 8.33
C LEU A 485 -7.48 -19.93 8.61
N THR A 486 -7.45 -19.12 7.56
CA THR A 486 -7.70 -17.67 7.61
C THR A 486 -8.98 -17.36 6.87
N LEU A 487 -9.85 -16.55 7.49
CA LEU A 487 -11.14 -16.17 6.93
C LEU A 487 -11.17 -14.65 6.78
N GLU A 488 -11.26 -14.15 5.55
CA GLU A 488 -11.42 -12.73 5.24
C GLU A 488 -12.91 -12.46 5.00
N THR A 489 -13.66 -12.15 6.06
CA THR A 489 -15.13 -12.15 5.98
C THR A 489 -15.83 -11.22 6.97
N GLU A 490 -16.99 -10.71 6.58
CA GLU A 490 -17.92 -10.02 7.47
C GLU A 490 -18.74 -11.01 8.30
N MET A 491 -19.02 -10.67 9.55
CA MET A 491 -19.91 -11.46 10.41
C MET A 491 -21.37 -11.24 10.03
N VAL A 492 -21.85 -11.90 8.97
CA VAL A 492 -23.23 -11.82 8.45
C VAL A 492 -23.84 -13.21 8.26
N GLN A 493 -25.17 -13.31 8.23
CA GLN A 493 -25.87 -14.60 8.10
C GLN A 493 -25.49 -15.41 6.85
N TYR A 494 -25.06 -14.72 5.80
CA TYR A 494 -24.81 -15.27 4.46
C TYR A 494 -23.56 -16.13 4.35
N VAL A 495 -22.66 -16.10 5.34
CA VAL A 495 -21.44 -16.91 5.36
C VAL A 495 -21.54 -18.09 6.33
N ILE A 496 -22.57 -18.11 7.18
CA ILE A 496 -22.63 -19.03 8.32
C ILE A 496 -22.73 -20.50 7.90
N PRO A 497 -23.61 -20.92 6.97
CA PRO A 497 -23.71 -22.33 6.58
C PRO A 497 -22.39 -22.88 5.99
N GLY A 498 -21.75 -22.12 5.09
CA GLY A 498 -20.50 -22.52 4.46
C GLY A 498 -19.35 -22.55 5.47
N LEU A 499 -19.31 -21.57 6.37
CA LEU A 499 -18.36 -21.54 7.48
C LEU A 499 -18.49 -22.75 8.40
N GLU A 500 -19.70 -23.06 8.87
CA GLU A 500 -19.95 -24.24 9.73
C GLU A 500 -19.44 -25.52 9.06
N ARG A 501 -19.76 -25.69 7.76
CA ARG A 501 -19.37 -26.87 7.01
C ARG A 501 -17.85 -26.98 6.82
N VAL A 502 -17.17 -25.89 6.44
CA VAL A 502 -15.71 -25.86 6.28
C VAL A 502 -15.00 -26.22 7.60
N LEU A 503 -15.47 -25.67 8.72
CA LEU A 503 -14.90 -25.97 10.04
C LEU A 503 -15.11 -27.42 10.45
N GLN A 504 -16.33 -27.95 10.28
CA GLN A 504 -16.66 -29.37 10.57
C GLN A 504 -15.82 -30.34 9.74
N ASN A 505 -15.51 -29.96 8.49
CA ASN A 505 -14.71 -30.76 7.57
C ASN A 505 -13.20 -30.52 7.71
N SER A 506 -12.75 -29.76 8.70
CA SER A 506 -11.33 -29.50 8.99
C SER A 506 -10.94 -30.09 10.36
N PRO A 507 -10.86 -31.43 10.51
CA PRO A 507 -10.70 -32.08 11.81
C PRO A 507 -9.37 -31.74 12.51
N ASP A 508 -8.32 -31.47 11.74
CA ASP A 508 -6.96 -31.20 12.22
C ASP A 508 -6.65 -29.70 12.39
N LEU A 509 -7.67 -28.84 12.34
CA LEU A 509 -7.50 -27.39 12.40
C LEU A 509 -7.01 -26.94 13.78
N MET A 510 -5.76 -26.46 13.86
CA MET A 510 -5.11 -25.99 15.10
C MET A 510 -5.19 -24.47 15.27
N LYS A 511 -5.13 -23.72 14.17
CA LYS A 511 -5.14 -22.25 14.17
C LYS A 511 -6.24 -21.71 13.26
N LEU A 512 -7.13 -20.90 13.82
CA LEU A 512 -8.15 -20.16 13.08
C LEU A 512 -7.88 -18.66 13.20
N THR A 513 -7.85 -17.96 12.07
CA THR A 513 -7.67 -16.51 12.02
C THR A 513 -8.86 -15.91 11.28
N VAL A 514 -9.49 -14.87 11.84
CA VAL A 514 -10.62 -14.18 11.21
C VAL A 514 -10.27 -12.72 11.05
N HIS A 515 -10.23 -12.25 9.82
CA HIS A 515 -10.05 -10.85 9.47
C HIS A 515 -11.42 -10.30 9.10
N THR A 516 -11.99 -9.46 9.96
CA THR A 516 -13.25 -8.77 9.66
C THR A 516 -13.00 -7.47 8.90
N SER A 517 -12.24 -7.55 7.81
CA SER A 517 -11.98 -6.40 6.96
C SER A 517 -13.14 -6.11 6.02
N HIS A 518 -13.18 -4.93 5.41
CA HIS A 518 -14.13 -4.69 4.33
C HIS A 518 -13.77 -5.58 3.14
N CYS A 519 -14.39 -6.76 3.08
CA CYS A 519 -14.28 -7.66 1.95
C CYS A 519 -15.40 -7.35 0.95
N ASN A 520 -15.08 -7.35 -0.34
CA ASN A 520 -16.09 -7.34 -1.40
C ASN A 520 -16.98 -8.58 -1.22
N THR A 521 -18.16 -8.45 -0.62
CA THR A 521 -19.15 -9.53 -0.47
C THR A 521 -20.33 -9.34 -1.43
N ILE A 522 -20.91 -10.43 -1.89
CA ILE A 522 -22.17 -10.44 -2.63
C ILE A 522 -23.27 -9.82 -1.76
N PRO A 523 -23.97 -8.77 -2.23
CA PRO A 523 -25.07 -8.20 -1.48
C PRO A 523 -26.15 -9.27 -1.22
N GLY A 524 -26.55 -9.40 0.05
CA GLY A 524 -27.43 -10.47 0.53
C GLY A 524 -28.72 -10.66 -0.28
N ARG A 525 -29.30 -9.57 -0.79
CA ARG A 525 -30.49 -9.59 -1.66
C ARG A 525 -30.34 -10.46 -2.92
N TYR A 526 -29.13 -10.53 -3.49
CA TYR A 526 -28.88 -11.36 -4.67
C TYR A 526 -28.81 -12.83 -4.30
N LEU A 527 -28.23 -13.15 -3.14
CA LEU A 527 -28.22 -14.51 -2.59
C LEU A 527 -29.64 -14.97 -2.24
N ASP A 528 -30.44 -14.09 -1.65
CA ASP A 528 -31.84 -14.37 -1.31
C ASP A 528 -32.67 -14.65 -2.58
N LYS A 529 -32.57 -13.78 -3.60
CA LYS A 529 -33.20 -13.97 -4.91
C LYS A 529 -32.75 -15.26 -5.58
N TYR A 530 -31.48 -15.61 -5.44
CA TYR A 530 -30.94 -16.83 -5.99
C TYR A 530 -31.59 -18.08 -5.36
N LEU A 531 -31.70 -18.12 -4.03
CA LEU A 531 -32.37 -19.22 -3.33
C LEU A 531 -33.90 -19.25 -3.56
N ASP A 532 -34.52 -18.12 -3.86
CA ASP A 532 -35.93 -18.06 -4.28
C ASP A 532 -36.16 -18.81 -5.60
N LEU A 533 -35.24 -18.69 -6.55
CA LEU A 533 -35.33 -19.41 -7.84
C LEU A 533 -35.13 -20.92 -7.70
N GLU A 534 -34.47 -21.37 -6.63
CA GLU A 534 -34.21 -22.79 -6.35
C GLU A 534 -35.27 -23.41 -5.41
N ASP A 535 -36.43 -22.74 -5.22
CA ASP A 535 -37.58 -23.19 -4.41
C ASP A 535 -37.27 -23.59 -2.94
N LEU A 536 -36.19 -23.05 -2.37
CA LEU A 536 -35.81 -23.33 -0.97
C LEU A 536 -36.72 -22.59 0.02
N ASN A 537 -37.31 -23.34 0.97
CA ASN A 537 -38.20 -22.79 1.99
C ASN A 537 -37.57 -21.61 2.79
N PRO A 538 -38.14 -20.39 2.74
CA PRO A 538 -37.66 -19.20 3.45
C PRO A 538 -37.47 -19.39 4.95
N ALA A 539 -38.30 -20.24 5.57
CA ALA A 539 -38.25 -20.52 6.99
C ALA A 539 -37.07 -21.42 7.40
N ARG A 540 -36.29 -21.99 6.49
CA ARG A 540 -35.04 -22.71 6.83
C ARG A 540 -33.77 -21.98 6.40
N ARG A 541 -33.90 -20.82 5.73
CA ARG A 541 -32.78 -20.06 5.14
C ARG A 541 -31.88 -19.44 6.21
N TRP A 542 -30.56 -19.53 5.97
CA TRP A 542 -29.50 -18.83 6.72
C TRP A 542 -29.55 -19.00 8.26
N ARG A 543 -30.28 -19.99 8.78
CA ARG A 543 -30.32 -20.28 10.21
C ARG A 543 -29.11 -21.13 10.57
N SER A 544 -28.33 -20.66 11.55
CA SER A 544 -27.41 -21.55 12.25
C SER A 544 -28.21 -22.55 13.08
N LYS A 545 -27.67 -23.76 13.21
CA LYS A 545 -28.21 -24.80 14.10
C LYS A 545 -28.22 -24.37 15.59
N ASP A 546 -27.53 -23.28 15.93
CA ASP A 546 -27.42 -22.72 17.28
C ASP A 546 -28.57 -21.76 17.66
N GLY A 547 -29.55 -21.53 16.78
CA GLY A 547 -30.78 -20.79 17.11
C GLY A 547 -30.64 -19.27 17.18
N VAL A 548 -29.46 -18.72 16.89
CA VAL A 548 -29.19 -17.26 16.87
C VAL A 548 -29.66 -16.65 15.54
N ARG A 549 -30.41 -15.54 15.61
CA ARG A 549 -30.69 -14.71 14.43
C ARG A 549 -29.47 -13.84 14.12
N TRP A 550 -28.77 -14.18 13.05
CA TRP A 550 -27.65 -13.41 12.53
C TRP A 550 -28.11 -12.11 11.86
N ASN A 551 -27.21 -11.12 11.81
CA ASN A 551 -27.43 -9.86 11.11
C ASN A 551 -27.34 -10.04 9.59
N ARG A 552 -28.10 -9.22 8.86
CA ARG A 552 -28.07 -9.16 7.39
C ARG A 552 -27.03 -8.18 6.86
N SER A 553 -26.60 -7.24 7.70
CA SER A 553 -25.67 -6.17 7.34
C SER A 553 -24.60 -5.99 8.42
N ARG A 554 -23.40 -5.58 8.02
CA ARG A 554 -22.29 -5.20 8.92
C ARG A 554 -22.66 -4.09 9.90
N SER A 555 -23.58 -3.20 9.53
CA SER A 555 -24.07 -2.09 10.36
C SER A 555 -24.84 -2.56 11.61
N ASP A 556 -25.46 -3.74 11.55
CA ASP A 556 -26.45 -4.18 12.55
C ASP A 556 -25.85 -5.15 13.57
N ILE A 557 -24.52 -5.19 13.66
CA ILE A 557 -23.79 -6.09 14.56
C ILE A 557 -23.96 -5.66 16.03
N GLN A 558 -24.23 -6.63 16.91
CA GLN A 558 -24.32 -6.45 18.36
C GLN A 558 -23.33 -7.40 19.03
N PHE A 559 -22.96 -7.14 20.28
CA PHE A 559 -22.03 -8.00 21.02
C PHE A 559 -22.49 -9.47 21.05
N LYS A 560 -23.80 -9.73 21.15
CA LYS A 560 -24.37 -11.07 21.08
C LYS A 560 -24.04 -11.81 19.77
N HIS A 561 -23.93 -11.09 18.65
CA HIS A 561 -23.57 -11.69 17.35
C HIS A 561 -22.09 -12.10 17.36
N LEU A 562 -21.19 -11.23 17.83
CA LEU A 562 -19.77 -11.56 18.01
C LEU A 562 -19.58 -12.78 18.95
N ALA A 563 -20.24 -12.76 20.10
CA ALA A 563 -20.21 -13.86 21.07
C ALA A 563 -20.70 -15.18 20.47
N SER A 564 -21.78 -15.13 19.69
CA SER A 564 -22.32 -16.30 18.99
C SER A 564 -21.38 -16.77 17.89
N PHE A 565 -20.65 -15.87 17.23
CA PHE A 565 -19.74 -16.20 16.13
C PHE A 565 -18.52 -16.95 16.63
N VAL A 566 -17.94 -16.47 17.72
CA VAL A 566 -16.87 -17.18 18.43
C VAL A 566 -17.34 -18.54 18.94
N LYS A 567 -18.53 -18.63 19.53
CA LYS A 567 -19.10 -19.91 19.99
C LYS A 567 -19.28 -20.89 18.84
N LEU A 568 -19.83 -20.43 17.72
CA LEU A 568 -20.02 -21.23 16.51
C LEU A 568 -18.68 -21.77 16.01
N MET A 569 -17.65 -20.94 15.94
CA MET A 569 -16.32 -21.37 15.51
C MET A 569 -15.75 -22.46 16.40
N VAL A 570 -15.74 -22.24 17.71
CA VAL A 570 -15.18 -23.22 18.66
C VAL A 570 -15.98 -24.52 18.66
N LYS A 571 -17.31 -24.44 18.58
CA LYS A 571 -18.19 -25.62 18.59
C LYS A 571 -18.01 -26.51 17.35
N ASN A 572 -17.66 -25.92 16.21
CA ASN A 572 -17.51 -26.64 14.95
C ASN A 572 -16.06 -27.11 14.67
N THR A 573 -15.16 -27.01 15.65
CA THR A 573 -13.76 -27.44 15.53
C THR A 573 -13.38 -28.41 16.65
N ASN A 574 -12.62 -29.47 16.31
CA ASN A 574 -12.24 -30.50 17.28
C ASN A 574 -10.83 -30.32 17.88
N ALA A 575 -9.88 -29.80 17.10
CA ALA A 575 -8.46 -29.70 17.46
C ALA A 575 -7.96 -28.25 17.65
N LEU A 576 -8.88 -27.27 17.69
CA LEU A 576 -8.52 -25.85 17.68
C LEU A 576 -7.77 -25.45 18.96
N GLU A 577 -6.57 -24.90 18.80
CA GLU A 577 -5.75 -24.41 19.91
C GLU A 577 -5.77 -22.88 20.00
N LYS A 578 -5.76 -22.21 18.85
CA LYS A 578 -5.64 -20.74 18.77
C LYS A 578 -6.68 -20.15 17.83
N LEU A 579 -7.43 -19.17 18.33
CA LEU A 579 -8.35 -18.34 17.57
C LEU A 579 -7.88 -16.89 17.59
N PHE A 580 -7.56 -16.33 16.42
CA PHE A 580 -7.18 -14.93 16.26
C PHE A 580 -8.32 -14.16 15.60
N LEU A 581 -8.71 -13.04 16.22
CA LEU A 581 -9.76 -12.16 15.72
C LEU A 581 -9.15 -10.78 15.45
N LEU A 582 -9.06 -10.42 14.17
CA LEU A 582 -8.63 -9.11 13.68
C LEU A 582 -9.88 -8.30 13.32
N LEU A 583 -10.16 -7.28 14.12
CA LEU A 583 -11.41 -6.53 14.11
C LEU A 583 -11.20 -5.12 13.55
N ASP A 584 -11.79 -4.80 12.39
CA ASP A 584 -11.80 -3.45 11.81
C ASP A 584 -12.82 -2.49 12.48
N ASP A 585 -12.86 -1.23 12.03
CA ASP A 585 -13.57 -0.08 12.59
C ASP A 585 -15.00 -0.28 13.17
N PRO A 586 -15.95 -1.03 12.57
CA PRO A 586 -17.27 -1.24 13.21
C PRO A 586 -17.24 -2.27 14.35
N TYR A 587 -16.18 -3.07 14.43
CA TYR A 587 -15.99 -4.12 15.42
C TYR A 587 -15.06 -3.71 16.56
N HIS A 588 -14.24 -2.66 16.38
CA HIS A 588 -13.36 -2.11 17.42
C HIS A 588 -14.08 -1.80 18.73
N ARG A 589 -15.33 -1.32 18.68
CA ARG A 589 -16.16 -1.06 19.87
C ARG A 589 -16.37 -2.28 20.78
N PHE A 590 -16.24 -3.49 20.24
CA PHE A 590 -16.40 -4.72 21.03
C PHE A 590 -15.10 -5.22 21.63
N LYS A 591 -13.94 -4.62 21.29
CA LYS A 591 -12.61 -5.08 21.71
C LYS A 591 -12.48 -5.21 23.23
N GLU A 592 -13.10 -4.30 23.98
CA GLU A 592 -13.10 -4.31 25.45
C GLU A 592 -13.97 -5.41 26.05
N MET A 593 -14.98 -5.88 25.31
CA MET A 593 -15.92 -6.90 25.77
C MET A 593 -15.44 -8.32 25.42
N VAL A 594 -14.53 -8.49 24.46
CA VAL A 594 -14.14 -9.83 23.97
C VAL A 594 -13.34 -10.70 24.95
N PRO A 595 -12.57 -10.18 25.93
CA PRO A 595 -11.95 -11.02 26.97
C PRO A 595 -12.96 -11.86 27.77
N THR A 596 -14.23 -11.43 27.85
CA THR A 596 -15.31 -12.19 28.49
C THR A 596 -15.66 -13.50 27.75
N LEU A 597 -15.25 -13.64 26.48
CA LEU A 597 -15.48 -14.85 25.69
C LEU A 597 -14.44 -15.95 25.95
N CYS A 598 -13.32 -15.64 26.60
CA CYS A 598 -12.21 -16.58 26.85
C CYS A 598 -12.48 -17.57 28.00
N HIS A 599 -13.58 -17.40 28.75
CA HIS A 599 -13.70 -17.96 30.10
C HIS A 599 -14.15 -19.43 30.18
N ASN A 600 -14.21 -20.18 29.08
CA ASN A 600 -14.72 -21.56 29.17
C ASN A 600 -14.24 -22.58 28.12
N ASN A 601 -13.24 -22.28 27.30
CA ASN A 601 -12.80 -23.21 26.25
C ASN A 601 -11.28 -23.44 26.33
N LYS A 602 -10.82 -24.66 26.00
CA LYS A 602 -9.39 -25.02 25.87
C LYS A 602 -8.64 -24.26 24.75
N VAL A 603 -9.31 -23.31 24.11
CA VAL A 603 -8.84 -22.54 22.95
C VAL A 603 -8.34 -21.18 23.42
N SER A 604 -7.10 -20.84 23.07
CA SER A 604 -6.54 -19.51 23.29
C SER A 604 -7.12 -18.52 22.28
N ILE A 605 -7.90 -17.54 22.75
CA ILE A 605 -8.48 -16.50 21.90
C ILE A 605 -7.64 -15.22 22.04
N ALA A 606 -7.13 -14.72 20.92
CA ALA A 606 -6.27 -13.53 20.86
C ALA A 606 -6.84 -12.47 19.90
N PHE A 607 -6.63 -11.21 20.28
CA PHE A 607 -7.07 -10.03 19.53
C PHE A 607 -5.83 -9.28 19.06
N THR A 608 -5.65 -9.17 17.75
CA THR A 608 -4.50 -8.47 17.15
C THR A 608 -5.00 -7.25 16.37
N ASN A 609 -4.20 -6.19 16.40
CA ASN A 609 -4.38 -5.00 15.57
C ASN A 609 -3.72 -5.22 14.21
#